data_AF-A0A3M7TT00-F1
#
_entry.id   AF-A0A3M7TT00-F1
#
_cell.length_a   1.000
_cell.length_b   1.000
_cell.length_c   1.000
_cell.angle_alpha   90.00
_cell.angle_beta   90.00
_cell.angle_gamma   90.00
#
_symmetry.space_group_name_H-M   'P 1'
#
loop_
_entity.id
_entity.type
_entity.pdbx_description
1 polymer ?
#
loop_
_entity_poly.entity_id
_entity_poly.type
_entity_poly.pdbx_seq_one_letter_code
_entity_poly.pdbx_strand_id
1 'polypeptide(L)' 'MFTVILFFLIIVVSIYLTVKKQRPLFLALPVVVIIGFMVIQVAMVPAPFFETVRFIFSLQ' A
#
# COMPACT_ATOMS: atom_id res chain seq x y z
N MET A 1 -15.32 -2.81 -4.38
CA MET A 1 -15.91 -2.77 -3.01
C MET A 1 -15.14 -3.66 -2.02
N PHE A 2 -14.86 -4.91 -2.35
CA PHE A 2 -14.09 -5.83 -1.47
C PHE A 2 -12.73 -5.28 -1.01
N THR A 3 -11.93 -4.69 -1.90
CA THR A 3 -10.62 -4.11 -1.56
C THR A 3 -10.70 -3.00 -0.53
N VAL A 4 -11.74 -2.16 -0.61
CA VAL A 4 -11.96 -1.06 0.33
C VAL A 4 -12.28 -1.60 1.73
N ILE A 5 -13.12 -2.63 1.81
CA ILE A 5 -13.45 -3.31 3.07
C ILE A 5 -12.19 -3.91 3.70
N LEU A 6 -11.32 -4.53 2.88
CA LEU A 6 -10.05 -5.07 3.33
C LEU A 6 -9.14 -4.00 3.95
N PHE A 7 -9.03 -2.83 3.30
CA PHE A 7 -8.27 -1.70 3.83
C PHE A 7 -8.81 -1.17 5.16
N PHE A 8 -10.13 -1.06 5.31
CA PHE A 8 -10.73 -0.68 6.58
C PHE A 8 -10.41 -1.69 7.70
N LEU A 9 -10.44 -2.98 7.39
CA LEU A 9 -10.10 -4.03 8.34
C LEU A 9 -8.64 -3.89 8.82
N ILE A 10 -7.73 -3.61 7.88
CA ILE A 10 -6.31 -3.36 8.18
C ILE A 10 -6.13 -2.14 9.07
N ILE A 11 -6.89 -1.07 8.85
CA ILE A 11 -6.86 0.14 9.70
C ILE A 11 -7.34 -0.19 11.12
N VAL A 12 -8.47 -0.90 11.26
CA VAL A 12 -9.01 -1.29 12.57
C VAL A 12 -8.01 -2.17 13.32
N VAL A 13 -7.40 -3.14 12.64
CA VAL A 13 -6.37 -4.02 13.23
C VAL A 13 -5.12 -3.23 13.62
N SER A 14 -4.68 -2.30 12.78
CA SER A 14 -3.55 -1.41 13.07
C SER A 14 -3.77 -0.60 14.35
N ILE A 15 -4.94 0.03 14.49
CA ILE A 15 -5.30 0.80 15.69
C ILE A 15 -5.39 -0.12 16.91
N TYR A 16 -6.08 -1.26 16.79
CA TYR A 16 -6.21 -2.24 17.88
C TYR A 16 -4.84 -2.71 18.39
N LEU A 17 -3.92 -3.06 17.47
CA LEU A 17 -2.57 -3.48 17.84
C LEU A 17 -1.75 -2.34 18.45
N THR A 18 -1.91 -1.12 17.95
CA THR A 18 -1.27 0.09 18.51
C THR A 18 -1.67 0.27 19.96
N VAL A 19 -2.97 0.22 20.26
CA VAL A 19 -3.51 0.38 21.62
C VAL A 19 -3.10 -0.80 22.51
N LYS A 20 -3.28 -2.04 22.06
CA LYS A 20 -2.98 -3.24 22.84
C LYS A 20 -1.51 -3.40 23.19
N LYS A 21 -0.62 -3.09 22.26
CA LYS A 21 0.83 -3.27 22.44
C LYS A 21 1.56 -1.98 22.83
N GLN A 22 0.83 -0.86 22.93
CA GLN A 22 1.36 0.49 23.19
C GLN A 22 2.56 0.87 22.32
N ARG A 23 2.62 0.34 21.10
CA ARG A 23 3.72 0.64 20.16
C ARG A 23 3.16 1.42 18.98
N PRO A 24 3.50 2.72 18.83
CA PRO A 24 2.99 3.54 17.75
C PRO A 24 3.43 3.03 16.37
N LEU A 25 4.47 2.20 16.31
CA LEU A 25 4.94 1.56 15.08
C LEU A 25 3.85 0.76 14.35
N PHE A 26 2.83 0.24 15.06
CA PHE A 26 1.71 -0.45 14.41
C PHE A 26 0.89 0.48 13.49
N LEU A 27 0.89 1.80 13.71
CA LEU A 27 0.30 2.78 12.81
C LEU A 27 1.02 2.89 11.46
N ALA A 28 2.23 2.35 11.33
CA ALA A 28 2.90 2.24 10.02
C ALA A 28 2.32 1.10 9.15
N LEU A 29 1.55 0.17 9.74
CA LEU A 29 0.97 -0.96 9.01
C LEU A 29 0.12 -0.54 7.78
N PRO A 30 -0.80 0.44 7.87
CA PRO A 30 -1.54 0.91 6.71
C PRO A 30 -0.63 1.51 5.63
N VAL A 31 0.43 2.22 6.02
CA VAL A 31 1.41 2.81 5.10
C VAL A 31 2.17 1.71 4.35
N VAL A 32 2.67 0.71 5.08
CA VAL A 32 3.37 -0.44 4.49
C VAL A 32 2.47 -1.21 3.54
N VAL A 33 1.19 -1.41 3.89
CA VAL A 33 0.23 -2.08 3.01
C VAL A 33 -0.02 -1.28 1.74
N ILE A 34 -0.16 0.05 1.81
CA ILE A 34 -0.33 0.88 0.62
C ILE A 34 0.91 0.81 -0.28
N ILE A 35 2.12 0.92 0.31
CA ILE A 35 3.37 0.81 -0.45
C ILE A 35 3.49 -0.56 -1.11
N GLY A 36 3.25 -1.64 -0.36
CA GLY A 36 3.28 -3.00 -0.89
C GLY A 36 2.25 -3.21 -2.01
N PHE A 37 1.03 -2.68 -1.85
CA PHE A 37 0.01 -2.71 -2.88
C PHE A 37 0.46 -1.99 -4.15
N MET A 38 1.07 -0.81 -4.03
CA MET A 38 1.62 -0.08 -5.18
C MET A 38 2.73 -0.86 -5.88
N VAL A 39 3.67 -1.44 -5.13
CA VAL A 39 4.76 -2.24 -5.70
C VAL A 39 4.22 -3.44 -6.47
N ILE A 40 3.26 -4.17 -5.90
CA ILE A 40 2.63 -5.32 -6.56
C ILE A 40 1.93 -4.86 -7.86
N GLN A 41 1.13 -3.79 -7.80
CA GLN A 41 0.42 -3.27 -8.96
C GLN A 41 1.38 -2.87 -10.09
N VAL A 42 2.48 -2.20 -9.74
CA VAL A 42 3.54 -1.83 -10.69
C VAL A 42 4.23 -3.06 -11.27
N ALA A 43 4.54 -4.06 -10.45
CA ALA A 43 5.18 -5.30 -10.90
C ALA A 43 4.26 -6.14 -11.79
N MET A 44 2.94 -6.00 -11.65
CA MET A 44 1.94 -6.68 -12.48
C MET A 44 1.70 -5.98 -13.82
N VAL A 45 2.22 -4.78 -14.04
CA VAL A 45 2.17 -4.14 -15.37
C VAL A 45 3.19 -4.86 -16.26
N PRO A 46 2.77 -5.48 -17.39
CA PRO A 46 3.66 -6.23 -18.27
C PRO A 46 4.65 -5.37 -19.08
N ALA A 47 4.69 -4.06 -18.81
CA ALA A 47 5.67 -3.14 -19.38
C ALA A 47 6.91 -3.05 -18.47
N PRO A 48 8.11 -2.78 -19.02
CA PRO A 48 9.28 -2.48 -18.19
C PRO A 48 8.97 -1.32 -17.25
N PHE A 49 9.32 -1.42 -15.96
CA PHE A 49 9.07 -0.38 -14.95
C PHE A 49 9.42 1.04 -15.43
N PHE A 50 10.56 1.16 -16.13
CA PHE A 50 11.02 2.42 -16.71
C PHE A 50 10.14 2.97 -17.84
N GLU A 51 9.51 2.10 -18.64
CA GLU A 51 8.54 2.51 -19.67
C GLU A 51 7.26 3.05 -19.03
N THR A 52 6.79 2.44 -17.94
CA THR A 52 5.59 2.92 -17.24
C THR A 52 5.84 4.24 -16.53
N VAL A 53 7.02 4.43 -15.93
CA VAL A 53 7.43 5.72 -15.34
C VAL A 53 7.53 6.79 -16.42
N ARG A 54 8.18 6.50 -17.57
CA ARG A 54 8.25 7.43 -18.70
C ARG A 54 6.87 7.82 -19.24
N PHE A 55 5.95 6.86 -19.34
CA PHE A 55 4.57 7.11 -19.78
C PHE A 55 3.80 8.02 -18.81
N ILE A 56 3.84 7.74 -17.50
CA ILE A 56 3.13 8.53 -16.49
C ILE A 56 3.67 9.96 -16.41
N PHE A 57 5.00 10.12 -16.50
CA PHE A 57 5.65 11.43 -16.39
C PHE A 57 5.87 12.13 -17.74
N SER A 58 5.42 11.54 -18.85
CA SER A 58 5.65 12.06 -20.21
C SER A 58 7.11 12.43 -20.48
N LEU A 59 8.04 11.64 -19.92
CA LEU A 59 9.48 11.81 -20.13
C LEU A 59 9.83 11.17 -21.47
N GLN A 60 9.91 12.00 -22.52
CA GLN A 60 10.33 11.60 -23.86
C GLN A 60 11.83 11.31 -23.91
#